data_AF-A0A4Q3JCE3-F1
#
_entry.id   AF-A0A4Q3JCE3-F1
#
_cell.length_a   1.000
_cell.length_b   1.000
_cell.length_c   1.000
_cell.angle_alpha   90.00
_cell.angle_beta   90.00
_cell.angle_gamma   90.00
#
_symmetry.space_group_name_H-M   'P 1'
#
loop_
_entity.id
_entity.type
_entity.pdbx_description
1 polymer ?
#
loop_
_entity_poly.entity_id
_entity_poly.type
_entity_poly.pdbx_seq_one_letter_code
_entity_poly.pdbx_strand_id
1 'polypeptide(L)'
;MASDLAPTGSVSVRPLRERGQHEVFCGLTSIMWLHRKMQDAFFLVVGSRTCAHLLQSAAGVMIFAEPRFATAIIEERDLAGMADMHAELDTVVARLLARRPEIRMLVLVGSCPSEVIMLDLA
;
A
#
# COMPACT_ATOMS: atom_id res chain seq x y z
N MET A 1 50.67 25.13 -14.11
CA MET A 1 50.78 24.37 -12.84
C MET A 1 50.18 25.23 -11.72
N ALA A 2 49.58 24.61 -10.70
CA ALA A 2 48.49 25.10 -9.82
C ALA A 2 47.11 24.84 -10.47
N SER A 3 46.55 23.63 -10.43
CA SER A 3 46.05 22.90 -9.25
C SER A 3 45.12 23.78 -8.41
N ASP A 4 43.82 23.67 -8.69
CA ASP A 4 42.82 23.69 -7.62
C ASP A 4 41.60 22.86 -8.04
N LEU A 5 41.64 21.58 -7.64
CA LEU A 5 40.51 20.67 -7.70
C LEU A 5 39.60 20.99 -6.49
N ALA A 6 38.39 21.48 -6.78
CA ALA A 6 37.14 21.33 -6.02
C ALA A 6 36.92 22.10 -4.69
N PRO A 7 35.64 22.46 -4.45
CA PRO A 7 34.95 22.02 -3.25
C PRO A 7 34.07 20.82 -3.60
N THR A 8 34.63 19.63 -3.41
CA THR A 8 33.88 18.39 -3.24
C THR A 8 33.21 18.44 -1.87
N GLY A 9 31.89 18.52 -1.85
CA GLY A 9 31.10 18.45 -0.63
C GLY A 9 29.81 19.22 -0.82
N SER A 10 28.69 18.51 -0.76
CA SER A 10 27.40 19.16 -0.50
C SER A 10 27.58 20.08 0.71
N VAL A 11 27.54 21.38 0.48
CA VAL A 11 27.51 22.41 1.53
C VAL A 11 26.50 21.94 2.57
N SER A 12 26.80 22.15 3.86
CA SER A 12 25.93 21.83 4.99
C SER A 12 24.65 22.70 4.96
N VAL A 13 23.82 22.52 3.94
CA VAL A 13 22.53 23.17 3.79
C VAL A 13 21.62 22.52 4.80
N ARG A 14 21.21 23.29 5.82
CA ARG A 14 20.20 22.85 6.77
C ARG A 14 18.84 22.87 6.06
N PRO A 15 18.19 21.72 5.82
CA PRO A 15 16.89 21.72 5.16
C PRO A 15 15.84 22.39 6.05
N LEU A 16 15.01 23.24 5.44
CA LEU A 16 13.81 23.76 6.09
C LEU A 16 12.82 22.61 6.26
N ARG A 17 12.22 22.52 7.45
CA ARG A 17 11.20 21.52 7.77
C ARG A 17 9.86 22.22 7.87
N GLU A 18 8.99 21.98 6.90
CA GLU A 18 7.66 22.56 6.82
C GLU A 18 6.58 21.52 7.11
N ARG A 19 5.51 21.94 7.77
CA ARG A 19 4.30 21.15 8.01
C ARG A 19 3.11 21.97 7.52
N GLY A 20 2.10 21.32 6.94
CA GLY A 20 0.90 21.99 6.49
C GLY A 20 0.12 21.15 5.49
N GLN A 21 -0.49 21.82 4.51
CA GLN A 21 -1.16 21.16 3.40
C GLN A 21 -0.12 20.55 2.45
N HIS A 22 -0.32 19.28 2.10
CA HIS A 22 0.51 18.56 1.15
C HIS A 22 -0.36 17.91 0.09
N GLU A 23 0.05 18.03 -1.18
CA GLU A 23 -0.58 17.34 -2.32
C GLU A 23 0.33 16.19 -2.73
N VAL A 24 0.22 15.08 -2.00
CA VAL A 24 1.07 13.90 -2.17
C VAL A 24 0.24 12.62 -2.19
N PHE A 25 0.77 11.59 -2.84
CA PHE A 25 0.23 10.25 -2.72
C PHE A 25 0.71 9.58 -1.43
N CYS A 26 -0.13 8.70 -0.88
CA CYS A 26 0.30 7.79 0.18
C CYS A 26 1.10 6.60 -0.40
N GLY A 27 1.71 5.81 0.48
CA GLY A 27 2.56 4.67 0.10
C GLY A 27 1.85 3.57 -0.71
N LEU A 28 0.52 3.51 -0.71
CA LEU A 28 -0.25 2.52 -1.48
C LEU A 28 0.02 2.60 -2.99
N THR A 29 0.36 3.78 -3.52
CA THR A 29 0.66 3.94 -4.95
C THR A 29 1.93 3.20 -5.39
N SER A 30 2.82 2.85 -4.45
CA SER A 30 4.00 2.02 -4.74
C SER A 30 3.63 0.64 -5.32
N ILE A 31 2.44 0.14 -4.99
CA ILE A 31 1.92 -1.14 -5.49
C ILE A 31 1.89 -1.15 -7.02
N MET A 32 1.56 -0.03 -7.67
CA MET A 32 1.44 0.10 -9.14
C MET A 32 2.69 -0.36 -9.88
N TRP A 33 3.87 -0.13 -9.29
CA TRP A 33 5.13 -0.61 -9.83
C TRP A 33 5.54 -1.95 -9.23
N LEU A 34 5.41 -2.12 -7.91
CA LEU A 34 5.86 -3.32 -7.20
C LEU A 34 5.16 -4.59 -7.68
N HIS A 35 3.85 -4.54 -7.94
CA HIS A 35 3.10 -5.70 -8.42
C HIS A 35 3.58 -6.18 -9.80
N ARG A 36 4.22 -5.32 -10.59
CA ARG A 36 4.83 -5.68 -11.88
C ARG A 36 6.23 -6.24 -11.72
N LYS A 37 7.00 -5.72 -10.76
CA LYS A 37 8.37 -6.15 -10.49
C LYS A 37 8.43 -7.49 -9.77
N MET A 38 7.52 -7.73 -8.83
CA MET A 38 7.40 -8.97 -8.05
C MET A 38 6.23 -9.79 -8.58
N GLN A 39 6.49 -10.62 -9.58
CA GLN A 39 5.43 -11.34 -10.30
C GLN A 39 4.76 -12.44 -9.46
N ASP A 40 5.48 -12.97 -8.48
CA ASP A 40 5.03 -14.04 -7.58
C ASP A 40 4.27 -13.51 -6.34
N ALA A 41 4.17 -12.18 -6.19
CA ALA A 41 3.55 -11.51 -5.05
C ALA A 41 2.16 -10.96 -5.39
N PHE A 42 1.26 -11.05 -4.41
CA PHE A 42 -0.05 -10.40 -4.42
C PHE A 42 -0.14 -9.41 -3.25
N PHE A 43 -0.66 -8.20 -3.52
CA PHE A 43 -0.78 -7.14 -2.53
C PHE A 43 -2.25 -7.00 -2.10
N LEU A 44 -2.56 -7.37 -0.86
CA LEU A 44 -3.89 -7.20 -0.29
C LEU A 44 -3.87 -6.03 0.69
N VAL A 45 -4.42 -4.89 0.26
CA VAL A 45 -4.59 -3.72 1.12
C VAL A 45 -5.77 -3.95 2.05
N VAL A 46 -5.58 -3.75 3.36
CA VAL A 46 -6.69 -3.76 4.33
C VAL A 46 -7.05 -2.30 4.60
N GLY A 47 -8.22 -1.85 4.15
CA GLY A 47 -8.53 -0.42 4.15
C GLY A 47 -9.97 -0.09 3.77
N SER A 48 -10.21 1.14 3.32
CA SER A 48 -11.56 1.60 2.96
C SER A 48 -11.77 1.66 1.44
N ARG A 49 -12.99 2.02 1.02
CA ARG A 49 -13.29 2.35 -0.38
C ARG A 49 -12.35 3.42 -0.93
N THR A 50 -11.90 4.38 -0.12
CA THR A 50 -10.95 5.42 -0.55
C THR A 50 -9.62 4.81 -1.02
N CYS A 51 -9.13 3.77 -0.34
CA CYS A 51 -7.93 3.04 -0.75
C CYS A 51 -8.13 2.33 -2.09
N ALA A 52 -9.28 1.67 -2.26
CA ALA A 52 -9.62 0.98 -3.50
C ALA A 52 -9.74 1.97 -4.68
N HIS A 53 -10.42 3.11 -4.46
CA HIS A 53 -10.54 4.17 -5.46
C HIS A 53 -9.18 4.76 -5.84
N LEU A 54 -8.30 5.04 -4.87
CA LEU A 54 -6.94 5.51 -5.15
C LEU A 54 -6.18 4.52 -6.05
N LEU A 55 -6.18 3.23 -5.71
CA LEU A 55 -5.49 2.21 -6.49
C LEU A 55 -6.07 2.07 -7.90
N GLN A 56 -7.41 2.09 -8.02
CA GLN A 56 -8.08 2.05 -9.31
C GLN A 56 -7.70 3.27 -10.18
N SER A 57 -7.72 4.47 -9.61
CA SER A 57 -7.34 5.70 -10.31
C SER A 57 -5.85 5.71 -10.70
N ALA A 58 -4.97 5.23 -9.82
CA ALA A 58 -3.53 5.17 -10.07
C ALA A 58 -3.15 4.09 -11.10
N ALA A 59 -3.86 2.95 -11.12
CA ALA A 59 -3.62 1.87 -12.06
C ALA A 59 -3.99 2.25 -13.49
N GLY A 60 -4.94 3.17 -13.65
CA GLY A 60 -5.48 3.56 -14.95
C GLY A 60 -5.94 2.32 -15.73
N VAL A 61 -5.45 2.16 -16.97
CA VAL A 61 -5.79 1.02 -17.83
C VAL A 61 -5.32 -0.34 -17.29
N MET A 62 -4.31 -0.35 -16.40
CA MET A 62 -3.78 -1.60 -15.85
C MET A 62 -4.78 -2.33 -14.96
N ILE A 63 -5.84 -1.66 -14.49
CA ILE A 63 -6.89 -2.29 -13.68
C ILE A 63 -7.59 -3.45 -14.42
N PHE A 64 -7.60 -3.39 -15.76
CA PHE A 64 -8.21 -4.42 -16.61
C PHE A 64 -7.23 -5.54 -17.01
N ALA A 65 -5.95 -5.44 -16.62
CA ALA A 65 -4.90 -6.39 -16.97
C ALA A 65 -4.66 -7.44 -15.87
N GLU A 66 -5.73 -7.88 -15.20
CA GLU A 66 -5.70 -8.82 -14.08
C GLU A 66 -4.62 -8.51 -13.02
N PRO A 67 -4.62 -7.29 -12.44
CA PRO A 67 -3.58 -6.88 -11.52
C PRO A 67 -3.46 -7.81 -10.32
N ARG A 68 -2.24 -7.93 -9.78
CA ARG A 68 -1.92 -8.71 -8.58
C ARG A 68 -2.05 -7.88 -7.30
N PHE A 69 -3.15 -7.14 -7.18
CA PHE A 69 -3.49 -6.41 -5.97
C PHE A 69 -5.00 -6.31 -5.80
N ALA A 70 -5.44 -6.15 -4.56
CA ALA A 70 -6.83 -5.91 -4.20
C ALA A 70 -6.92 -5.12 -2.90
N THR A 71 -8.13 -4.67 -2.56
CA THR A 71 -8.44 -4.06 -1.26
C THR A 71 -9.51 -4.89 -0.54
N ALA A 72 -9.18 -5.40 0.65
CA ALA A 72 -10.16 -5.86 1.63
C ALA A 72 -10.78 -4.60 2.27
N ILE A 73 -12.02 -4.29 1.87
CA ILE A 73 -12.73 -3.09 2.33
C ILE A 73 -13.34 -3.40 3.70
N ILE A 74 -12.96 -2.60 4.70
CA ILE A 74 -13.53 -2.62 6.04
C ILE A 74 -14.98 -2.08 5.97
N GLU A 75 -15.91 -2.84 6.52
CA GLU A 75 -17.33 -2.50 6.59
C GLU A 75 -17.72 -1.91 7.95
N GLU A 76 -18.92 -1.32 8.04
CA GLU A 76 -19.41 -0.71 9.28
C GLU A 76 -19.53 -1.72 10.43
N ARG A 77 -19.82 -2.99 10.11
CA ARG A 77 -19.89 -4.09 11.08
C ARG A 77 -18.55 -4.32 11.77
N ASP A 78 -17.45 -4.18 11.04
CA ASP A 78 -16.09 -4.35 11.54
C ASP A 78 -15.75 -3.23 12.53
N LEU A 79 -16.13 -1.99 12.19
CA LEU A 79 -15.89 -0.81 13.03
C LEU A 79 -16.71 -0.81 14.33
N ALA A 80 -17.86 -1.47 14.33
CA ALA A 80 -18.70 -1.60 15.51
C ALA A 80 -18.25 -2.70 16.48
N GLY A 81 -17.16 -3.43 16.19
CA GLY A 81 -16.72 -4.58 16.97
C GLY A 81 -17.71 -5.75 16.94
N MET A 82 -18.63 -5.76 15.98
CA MET A 82 -19.66 -6.80 15.80
C MET A 82 -19.14 -8.01 15.00
N ALA A 83 -17.90 -7.95 14.54
CA ALA A 83 -17.19 -9.01 13.85
C ALA A 83 -15.74 -9.08 14.37
N ASP A 84 -15.19 -10.28 14.44
CA ASP A 84 -13.76 -10.47 14.64
C ASP A 84 -13.05 -10.20 13.31
N MET A 85 -12.34 -9.07 13.27
CA MET A 85 -11.66 -8.62 12.06
C MET A 85 -10.59 -9.60 11.56
N HIS A 86 -9.96 -10.37 12.45
CA HIS A 86 -9.00 -11.39 12.03
C HIS A 86 -9.70 -12.55 11.36
N ALA A 87 -10.83 -13.01 11.90
CA ALA A 87 -11.62 -14.08 11.28
C ALA A 87 -12.21 -13.67 9.92
N GLU A 88 -12.66 -12.42 9.79
CA GLU A 88 -13.14 -11.88 8.51
C GLU A 88 -11.98 -11.74 7.51
N LEU A 89 -10.81 -11.26 7.94
CA LEU A 89 -9.61 -11.17 7.10
C LEU A 89 -9.15 -12.56 6.63
N ASP A 90 -9.11 -13.55 7.52
CA ASP A 90 -8.78 -14.94 7.21
C ASP A 90 -9.73 -15.51 6.16
N THR A 91 -11.03 -15.22 6.28
CA THR A 91 -12.05 -15.64 5.30
C THR A 91 -11.79 -14.99 3.92
N VAL A 92 -11.46 -13.70 3.90
CA VAL A 92 -11.12 -12.98 2.66
C VAL A 92 -9.85 -13.54 2.03
N VAL A 93 -8.81 -13.80 2.83
CA VAL A 93 -7.53 -14.36 2.39
C VAL A 93 -7.73 -15.77 1.85
N ALA A 94 -8.46 -16.64 2.56
CA ALA A 94 -8.75 -17.98 2.11
C ALA A 94 -9.49 -17.98 0.77
N ARG A 95 -10.49 -17.11 0.61
CA ARG A 95 -11.22 -16.92 -0.65
C ARG A 95 -10.32 -16.41 -1.78
N LEU A 96 -9.38 -15.52 -1.47
CA LEU A 96 -8.40 -15.02 -2.45
C LEU A 96 -7.48 -16.13 -2.93
N LEU A 97 -6.87 -16.88 -2.01
CA LEU A 97 -5.92 -17.96 -2.33
C LEU A 97 -6.61 -19.13 -3.04
N ALA A 98 -7.86 -19.43 -2.70
CA ALA A 98 -8.65 -20.44 -3.43
C ALA A 98 -8.91 -20.04 -4.89
N ARG A 99 -9.06 -18.74 -5.17
CA ARG A 99 -9.29 -18.22 -6.53
C ARG A 99 -8.00 -18.01 -7.31
N ARG A 100 -6.89 -17.76 -6.63
CA ARG A 100 -5.56 -17.51 -7.22
C ARG A 100 -4.50 -18.40 -6.56
N PRO A 101 -4.52 -19.72 -6.85
CA PRO A 101 -3.59 -20.67 -6.25
C PRO A 101 -2.12 -20.46 -6.68
N GLU A 102 -1.88 -19.63 -7.69
CA GLU A 102 -0.55 -19.27 -8.17
C GLU A 102 0.21 -18.27 -7.28
N ILE A 103 -0.47 -17.62 -6.32
CA ILE A 103 0.14 -16.66 -5.40
C ILE A 103 1.15 -17.39 -4.50
N ARG A 104 2.43 -16.99 -4.55
CA ARG A 104 3.49 -17.55 -3.69
C ARG A 104 3.79 -16.67 -2.48
N MET A 105 3.49 -15.38 -2.59
CA MET A 105 3.70 -14.40 -1.53
C MET A 105 2.47 -13.51 -1.45
N LEU A 106 1.81 -13.50 -0.30
CA LEU A 106 0.75 -12.55 0.00
C LEU A 106 1.32 -11.45 0.90
N VAL A 107 1.23 -10.21 0.45
CA VAL A 107 1.64 -9.03 1.22
C VAL A 107 0.38 -8.35 1.73
N LEU A 108 0.17 -8.40 3.04
CA LEU A 108 -0.85 -7.60 3.71
C LEU A 108 -0.32 -6.16 3.83
N VAL A 109 -1.06 -5.20 3.30
CA VAL A 109 -0.66 -3.79 3.27
C VAL A 109 -1.61 -2.98 4.14
N GLY A 110 -1.07 -2.42 5.21
CA GLY A 110 -1.80 -1.48 6.07
C GLY A 110 -2.18 -0.19 5.35
N SER A 111 -3.24 0.45 5.82
CA SER A 111 -3.73 1.74 5.34
C SER A 111 -4.19 2.60 6.52
N CYS A 112 -4.49 3.89 6.29
CA CYS A 112 -4.90 4.77 7.38
C CYS A 112 -6.08 4.20 8.20
N PRO A 113 -7.14 3.62 7.58
CA PRO A 113 -8.19 2.93 8.34
C PRO A 113 -7.74 1.77 9.22
N SER A 114 -6.89 0.85 8.71
CA SER A 114 -6.45 -0.32 9.50
C SER A 114 -5.54 0.07 10.66
N GLU A 115 -4.70 1.09 10.47
CA GLU A 115 -3.82 1.63 11.51
C GLU A 115 -4.61 2.33 12.62
N VAL A 116 -5.63 3.12 12.27
CA VAL A 116 -6.43 3.87 13.26
C VAL A 116 -7.23 2.94 14.18
N ILE A 117 -7.71 1.82 13.66
CA ILE A 117 -8.42 0.81 14.45
C ILE A 117 -7.47 -0.19 15.12
N MET A 118 -6.16 0.00 14.98
CA MET A 118 -5.12 -0.84 15.56
C MET A 118 -5.25 -2.33 15.16
N LEU A 119 -5.61 -2.61 13.91
CA LEU A 119 -5.64 -3.97 13.40
C LEU A 119 -4.19 -4.47 13.28
N ASP A 120 -3.86 -5.53 14.02
CA ASP A 120 -2.53 -6.13 13.97
C ASP A 120 -2.37 -6.93 12.67
N LEU A 121 -1.44 -6.50 11.82
CA LEU A 121 -1.12 -7.13 10.54
C LEU A 121 0.29 -7.76 10.54
N ALA A 122 1.00 -7.72 11.68
CA ALA A 122 2.41 -8.13 11.80
C ALA A 122 2.62 -9.62 12.12
#